data_AF-A0A7Y5PZ35-F1
#
_entry.id   AF-A0A7Y5PZ35-F1
#
_cell.length_a   1.000
_cell.length_b   1.000
_cell.length_c   1.000
_cell.angle_alpha   90.00
_cell.angle_beta   90.00
_cell.angle_gamma   90.00
#
_symmetry.space_group_name_H-M   'P 1'
#
loop_
_entity.id
_entity.type
_entity.pdbx_description
1 polymer ?
#
loop_
_entity_poly.entity_id
_entity_poly.type
_entity_poly.pdbx_seq_one_letter_code
_entity_poly.pdbx_strand_id
1 'polypeptide(L)'
;MQRTLIRSIVPVLLALPILAQDRVVFEADFETGAPPELSSSPAITPVGCQFFAGLGAPGYQFGGDFYRVPTGQPVTLTLGNLPAHTTLSLDFLFAAIDSLDGTGNYPSGDFFRVTVDGVEVFRESFANALTSQVQSYVSAPSVELARRVDLGFSGPGSYYTDSAYDMSREPRFRGIPHVASSVVVTFEMEGPGIQSLGDESWAFDRLRVRLDAPRSYCAAKVNSLGCTPAIGDLNVASVSGGQFAVTARNVLNHRNGLLFWGYSALNAPYHGGTLCVAAPTVRTQVTESGGSALPANDCSGTFRFDFTGAYLASNGLGAGSSIRCQWWSRDPAAVAFDSLTNALEVTFGP
;
A
#
# COMPACT_ATOMS: atom_id res chain seq x y z
N MET A 1 5.42 24.05 57.35
CA MET A 1 4.58 23.17 56.50
C MET A 1 4.53 23.75 55.10
N GLN A 2 5.50 23.39 54.26
CA GLN A 2 5.61 23.85 52.87
C GLN A 2 4.77 22.90 52.00
N ARG A 3 3.73 23.43 51.33
CA ARG A 3 2.87 22.66 50.43
C ARG A 3 3.55 22.51 49.08
N THR A 4 3.95 21.28 48.75
CA THR A 4 4.50 20.88 47.45
C THR A 4 3.39 20.90 46.40
N LEU A 5 3.47 21.81 45.43
CA LEU A 5 2.62 21.83 44.23
C LEU A 5 3.12 20.77 43.25
N ILE A 6 2.40 19.65 43.14
CA ILE A 6 2.61 18.65 42.09
C ILE A 6 1.96 19.18 40.81
N ARG A 7 2.78 19.70 39.88
CA ARG A 7 2.34 19.98 38.51
C ARG A 7 2.12 18.66 37.80
N SER A 8 0.86 18.33 37.53
CA SER A 8 0.47 17.22 36.65
C SER A 8 0.94 17.53 35.23
N ILE A 9 1.90 16.76 34.73
CA ILE A 9 2.30 16.77 33.33
C ILE A 9 1.30 15.87 32.59
N VAL A 10 0.37 16.46 31.85
CA VAL A 10 -0.47 15.72 30.90
C VAL A 10 0.42 15.36 29.71
N PRO A 11 0.65 14.08 29.40
CA PRO A 11 1.41 13.72 28.21
C PRO A 11 0.57 14.08 26.99
N VAL A 12 1.07 14.98 26.16
CA VAL A 12 0.57 15.17 24.79
C VAL A 12 0.98 13.92 24.02
N LEU A 13 0.03 12.99 23.88
CA LEU A 13 0.18 11.84 23.01
C LEU A 13 0.21 12.38 21.57
N LEU A 14 1.39 12.49 20.95
CA LEU A 14 1.48 12.68 19.51
C LEU A 14 0.80 11.46 18.86
N ALA A 15 -0.32 11.70 18.17
CA ALA A 15 -0.90 10.70 17.29
C ALA A 15 0.14 10.38 16.22
N LEU A 16 0.71 9.18 16.29
CA LEU A 16 1.46 8.61 15.17
C LEU A 16 0.54 8.67 13.94
N PRO A 17 1.01 9.16 12.78
CA PRO A 17 0.23 9.07 11.56
C PRO A 17 -0.04 7.58 11.31
N ILE A 18 -1.32 7.22 11.35
CA ILE A 18 -1.78 5.89 10.99
C ILE A 18 -1.54 5.79 9.48
N LEU A 19 -0.49 5.07 9.07
CA LEU A 19 -0.18 4.85 7.65
C LEU A 19 -1.40 4.22 6.97
N ALA A 20 -1.79 4.68 5.78
CA ALA A 20 -2.78 3.98 4.97
C ALA A 20 -2.37 2.51 4.84
N GLN A 21 -3.34 1.59 4.96
CA GLN A 21 -3.05 0.18 4.73
C GLN A 21 -3.27 -0.06 3.25
N ASP A 22 -2.18 -0.12 2.48
CA ASP A 22 -2.29 -0.37 1.06
C ASP A 22 -2.85 -1.77 0.80
N ARG A 23 -3.72 -1.89 -0.20
CA ARG A 23 -4.22 -3.17 -0.70
C ARG A 23 -3.23 -3.73 -1.72
N VAL A 24 -2.76 -4.96 -1.49
CA VAL A 24 -2.02 -5.73 -2.50
C VAL A 24 -2.98 -6.15 -3.61
N VAL A 25 -2.68 -5.78 -4.85
CA VAL A 25 -3.47 -6.13 -6.05
C VAL A 25 -2.75 -7.08 -6.99
N PHE A 26 -1.45 -7.28 -6.78
CA PHE A 26 -0.63 -8.25 -7.48
C PHE A 26 0.51 -8.70 -6.57
N GLU A 27 0.85 -9.98 -6.62
CA GLU A 27 2.01 -10.56 -5.94
C GLU A 27 2.57 -11.71 -6.78
N ALA A 28 3.90 -11.79 -6.87
CA ALA A 28 4.63 -12.91 -7.46
C ALA A 28 5.90 -13.20 -6.65
N ASP A 29 6.00 -14.42 -6.14
CA ASP A 29 7.18 -15.00 -5.49
C ASP A 29 7.91 -16.00 -6.39
N PHE A 30 7.42 -16.21 -7.61
CA PHE A 30 8.02 -17.04 -8.67
C PHE A 30 8.17 -18.55 -8.39
N GLU A 31 7.73 -19.03 -7.22
CA GLU A 31 7.78 -20.45 -6.83
C GLU A 31 6.91 -21.35 -7.72
N THR A 32 5.94 -20.77 -8.43
CA THR A 32 5.07 -21.47 -9.39
C THR A 32 5.32 -21.05 -10.83
N GLY A 33 6.46 -20.42 -11.11
CA GLY A 33 6.81 -19.90 -12.43
C GLY A 33 6.38 -18.44 -12.65
N ALA A 34 6.60 -17.96 -13.87
CA ALA A 34 6.28 -16.58 -14.26
C ALA A 34 4.75 -16.39 -14.40
N PRO A 35 4.14 -15.40 -13.72
CA PRO A 35 2.73 -15.10 -13.87
C PRO A 35 2.44 -14.48 -15.26
N PRO A 36 1.23 -14.67 -15.82
CA PRO A 36 0.88 -14.19 -17.16
C PRO A 36 0.86 -12.66 -17.30
N GLU A 37 0.75 -11.93 -16.20
CA GLU A 37 0.82 -10.46 -16.16
C GLU A 37 2.24 -9.94 -16.48
N LEU A 38 3.27 -10.78 -16.30
CA LEU A 38 4.65 -10.47 -16.67
C LEU A 38 4.97 -10.99 -18.06
N SER A 39 5.57 -10.11 -18.87
CA SER A 39 5.99 -10.43 -20.24
C SER A 39 7.41 -9.95 -20.51
N SER A 40 8.13 -10.75 -21.29
CA SER A 40 9.48 -10.47 -21.76
C SER A 40 9.70 -11.19 -23.09
N SER A 41 10.66 -10.73 -23.90
CA SER A 41 11.05 -11.40 -25.15
C SER A 41 12.57 -11.55 -25.21
N PRO A 42 13.11 -12.78 -25.19
CA PRO A 42 12.41 -14.08 -25.01
C PRO A 42 11.70 -14.22 -23.65
N ALA A 43 10.76 -15.16 -23.55
CA ALA A 43 10.11 -15.45 -22.27
C ALA A 43 11.11 -16.04 -21.27
N ILE A 44 11.02 -15.62 -20.01
CA ILE A 44 11.90 -16.06 -18.93
C ILE A 44 11.18 -17.09 -18.06
N THR A 45 11.89 -18.18 -17.76
CA THR A 45 11.51 -19.14 -16.72
C THR A 45 12.27 -18.77 -15.45
N PRO A 46 11.60 -18.60 -14.29
CA PRO A 46 12.28 -18.40 -13.01
C PRO A 46 13.31 -19.49 -12.71
N VAL A 47 14.33 -19.13 -11.94
CA VAL A 47 15.43 -20.03 -11.58
C VAL A 47 15.77 -19.88 -10.09
N GLY A 48 16.36 -20.92 -9.51
CA GLY A 48 16.71 -20.92 -8.09
C GLY A 48 17.59 -19.74 -7.69
N CYS A 49 17.24 -19.06 -6.59
CA CYS A 49 17.90 -17.85 -6.13
C CYS A 49 19.30 -18.06 -5.49
N GLN A 50 19.80 -19.30 -5.43
CA GLN A 50 21.13 -19.64 -4.89
C GLN A 50 21.33 -19.09 -3.46
N PHE A 51 22.47 -18.46 -3.17
CA PHE A 51 22.78 -17.95 -1.84
C PHE A 51 22.13 -16.60 -1.53
N PHE A 52 21.27 -16.08 -2.41
CA PHE A 52 20.37 -14.98 -2.04
C PHE A 52 19.32 -15.44 -1.01
N ALA A 53 19.00 -16.74 -0.98
CA ALA A 53 17.98 -17.29 -0.10
C ALA A 53 18.14 -16.83 1.37
N GLY A 54 17.08 -16.27 1.92
CA GLY A 54 17.06 -15.76 3.30
C GLY A 54 17.53 -14.31 3.48
N LEU A 55 18.10 -13.67 2.46
CA LEU A 55 18.35 -12.22 2.50
C LEU A 55 17.02 -11.45 2.45
N GLY A 56 16.84 -10.49 3.35
CA GLY A 56 15.61 -9.71 3.51
C GLY A 56 15.09 -9.70 4.95
N ALA A 57 14.00 -8.98 5.20
CA ALA A 57 13.37 -9.01 6.53
C ALA A 57 12.59 -10.32 6.73
N PRO A 58 12.52 -10.86 7.97
CA PRO A 58 11.74 -12.08 8.24
C PRO A 58 10.32 -12.00 7.65
N GLY A 59 9.97 -12.98 6.80
CA GLY A 59 8.68 -13.03 6.08
C GLY A 59 8.67 -12.34 4.71
N TYR A 60 9.70 -11.56 4.38
CA TYR A 60 9.93 -10.91 3.08
C TYR A 60 11.40 -11.06 2.69
N GLN A 61 11.75 -12.28 2.28
CA GLN A 61 13.10 -12.72 1.95
C GLN A 61 13.11 -13.35 0.56
N PHE A 62 14.27 -13.32 -0.09
CA PHE A 62 14.51 -14.15 -1.26
C PHE A 62 14.25 -15.61 -0.90
N GLY A 63 13.46 -16.30 -1.72
CA GLY A 63 13.09 -17.70 -1.56
C GLY A 63 13.20 -18.47 -2.87
N GLY A 64 13.24 -19.80 -2.77
CA GLY A 64 13.16 -20.75 -3.89
C GLY A 64 13.67 -20.22 -5.23
N ASP A 65 12.74 -19.84 -6.11
CA ASP A 65 13.03 -19.30 -7.44
C ASP A 65 12.83 -17.77 -7.53
N PHE A 66 13.60 -17.11 -8.39
CA PHE A 66 13.44 -15.69 -8.71
C PHE A 66 13.39 -15.42 -10.22
N TYR A 67 12.99 -14.22 -10.63
CA TYR A 67 12.88 -13.85 -12.04
C TYR A 67 14.19 -13.25 -12.55
N ARG A 68 15.13 -14.08 -13.03
CA ARG A 68 16.45 -13.65 -13.53
C ARG A 68 16.40 -13.23 -15.01
N VAL A 69 16.96 -12.06 -15.31
CA VAL A 69 16.85 -11.36 -16.58
C VAL A 69 18.25 -10.97 -17.08
N PRO A 70 18.59 -11.18 -18.36
CA PRO A 70 19.80 -10.60 -18.92
C PRO A 70 19.71 -9.07 -18.94
N THR A 71 20.86 -8.40 -18.94
CA THR A 71 20.86 -6.96 -19.19
C THR A 71 20.35 -6.66 -20.61
N GLY A 72 19.76 -5.48 -20.80
CA GLY A 72 19.15 -5.03 -22.06
C GLY A 72 17.81 -5.66 -22.43
N GLN A 73 17.28 -6.58 -21.60
CA GLN A 73 15.97 -7.18 -21.83
C GLN A 73 14.92 -6.54 -20.91
N PRO A 74 13.92 -5.81 -21.47
CA PRO A 74 12.85 -5.25 -20.68
C PRO A 74 11.87 -6.34 -20.21
N VAL A 75 11.39 -6.18 -18.98
CA VAL A 75 10.30 -6.97 -18.38
C VAL A 75 9.13 -6.05 -18.13
N THR A 76 7.96 -6.42 -18.64
CA THR A 76 6.75 -5.60 -18.54
C THR A 76 5.67 -6.31 -17.74
N LEU A 77 5.25 -5.71 -16.64
CA LEU A 77 4.06 -6.06 -15.86
C LEU A 77 2.86 -5.25 -16.39
N THR A 78 1.79 -5.93 -16.80
CA THR A 78 0.53 -5.29 -17.19
C THR A 78 -0.60 -5.74 -16.27
N LEU A 79 -1.18 -4.80 -15.53
CA LEU A 79 -2.38 -5.06 -14.71
C LEU A 79 -3.56 -4.29 -15.25
N GLY A 80 -4.74 -4.92 -15.21
CA GLY A 80 -6.03 -4.29 -15.52
C GLY A 80 -7.00 -4.47 -14.37
N ASN A 81 -8.16 -3.82 -14.47
CA ASN A 81 -9.22 -3.86 -13.45
C ASN A 81 -8.74 -3.47 -12.03
N LEU A 82 -7.74 -2.59 -11.95
CA LEU A 82 -7.28 -2.05 -10.67
C LEU A 82 -8.44 -1.31 -10.00
N PRO A 83 -8.79 -1.61 -8.75
CA PRO A 83 -9.78 -0.81 -8.06
C PRO A 83 -9.16 0.54 -7.72
N ALA A 84 -9.98 1.58 -7.63
CA ALA A 84 -9.42 2.92 -7.52
C ALA A 84 -8.63 3.17 -6.25
N HIS A 85 -7.80 4.17 -6.39
CA HIS A 85 -6.69 4.53 -5.55
C HIS A 85 -6.19 5.90 -6.02
N THR A 86 -5.33 6.51 -5.23
CA THR A 86 -4.68 7.79 -5.54
C THR A 86 -3.19 7.63 -5.78
N THR A 87 -2.67 6.49 -5.33
CA THR A 87 -1.26 6.13 -5.37
C THR A 87 -1.07 4.63 -5.56
N LEU A 88 0.05 4.32 -6.18
CA LEU A 88 0.56 2.97 -6.36
C LEU A 88 1.94 2.87 -5.71
N SER A 89 2.23 1.72 -5.10
CA SER A 89 3.55 1.39 -4.57
C SER A 89 4.04 0.07 -5.16
N LEU A 90 5.35 -0.01 -5.41
CA LEU A 90 6.01 -1.23 -5.88
C LEU A 90 6.86 -1.82 -4.75
N ASP A 91 6.77 -3.13 -4.54
CA ASP A 91 7.68 -3.87 -3.68
C ASP A 91 8.38 -4.93 -4.50
N PHE A 92 9.68 -5.10 -4.30
CA PHE A 92 10.41 -6.26 -4.77
C PHE A 92 11.75 -6.33 -4.04
N LEU A 93 12.30 -7.52 -3.99
CA LEU A 93 13.70 -7.74 -3.68
C LEU A 93 14.47 -7.73 -5.01
N PHE A 94 15.56 -6.97 -5.07
CA PHE A 94 16.37 -6.78 -6.28
C PHE A 94 17.74 -7.43 -6.10
N ALA A 95 18.15 -8.21 -7.09
CA ALA A 95 19.45 -8.85 -7.17
C ALA A 95 20.23 -8.24 -8.34
N ALA A 96 21.34 -7.59 -8.04
CA ALA A 96 22.39 -7.27 -9.00
C ALA A 96 23.33 -8.48 -9.05
N ILE A 97 23.42 -9.13 -10.21
CA ILE A 97 24.07 -10.43 -10.34
C ILE A 97 25.25 -10.31 -11.29
N ASP A 98 26.39 -10.84 -10.85
CA ASP A 98 27.66 -10.79 -11.57
C ASP A 98 28.10 -9.35 -11.89
N SER A 99 28.98 -9.14 -12.86
CA SER A 99 29.89 -7.99 -12.82
C SER A 99 29.32 -6.65 -13.28
N LEU A 100 28.09 -6.23 -12.89
CA LEU A 100 27.56 -4.92 -13.29
C LEU A 100 28.57 -3.80 -12.95
N ASP A 101 28.73 -2.87 -13.87
CA ASP A 101 29.89 -2.00 -13.94
C ASP A 101 29.64 -0.58 -13.39
N GLY A 102 28.38 -0.21 -13.19
CA GLY A 102 28.01 1.08 -12.62
C GLY A 102 28.06 2.25 -13.60
N THR A 103 28.44 3.42 -13.10
CA THR A 103 28.63 4.66 -13.87
C THR A 103 30.10 5.05 -13.94
N GLY A 104 30.49 5.76 -15.01
CA GLY A 104 31.84 6.32 -15.15
C GLY A 104 32.51 5.95 -16.48
N ASN A 105 33.77 5.53 -16.40
CA ASN A 105 34.56 5.12 -17.56
C ASN A 105 34.34 3.63 -17.83
N TYR A 106 34.32 3.26 -19.11
CA TYR A 106 34.20 1.87 -19.55
C TYR A 106 35.26 0.96 -18.86
N PRO A 107 34.87 -0.24 -18.39
CA PRO A 107 33.54 -0.83 -18.43
C PRO A 107 32.57 -0.12 -17.46
N SER A 108 31.36 0.20 -17.95
CA SER A 108 30.35 1.03 -17.27
C SER A 108 29.03 0.99 -18.04
N GLY A 109 27.92 1.19 -17.36
CA GLY A 109 26.66 1.57 -18.02
C GLY A 109 25.43 0.77 -17.62
N ASP A 110 25.42 0.07 -16.50
CA ASP A 110 24.30 -0.79 -16.09
C ASP A 110 23.32 0.00 -15.23
N PHE A 111 22.33 0.62 -15.89
CA PHE A 111 21.28 1.39 -15.25
C PHE A 111 20.02 0.57 -15.09
N PHE A 112 19.63 0.29 -13.85
CA PHE A 112 18.33 -0.25 -13.57
C PHE A 112 17.30 0.87 -13.66
N ARG A 113 16.37 0.72 -14.60
CA ARG A 113 15.31 1.68 -14.89
C ARG A 113 13.95 1.05 -14.63
N VAL A 114 13.08 1.81 -13.97
CA VAL A 114 11.68 1.44 -13.75
C VAL A 114 10.78 2.57 -14.22
N THR A 115 9.78 2.24 -15.03
CA THR A 115 8.72 3.17 -15.43
C THR A 115 7.34 2.69 -15.00
N VAL A 116 6.48 3.63 -14.65
CA VAL A 116 5.04 3.41 -14.44
C VAL A 116 4.31 4.21 -15.52
N ASP A 117 3.54 3.52 -16.38
CA ASP A 117 2.87 4.07 -17.56
C ASP A 117 3.80 4.90 -18.46
N GLY A 118 5.04 4.42 -18.62
CA GLY A 118 6.09 5.09 -19.40
C GLY A 118 6.79 6.26 -18.69
N VAL A 119 6.30 6.69 -17.53
CA VAL A 119 6.94 7.72 -16.71
C VAL A 119 8.04 7.08 -15.86
N GLU A 120 9.26 7.61 -15.95
CA GLU A 120 10.39 7.14 -15.15
C GLU A 120 10.21 7.48 -13.66
N VAL A 121 10.24 6.44 -12.82
CA VAL A 121 10.14 6.57 -11.36
C VAL A 121 11.46 6.24 -10.66
N PHE A 122 12.33 5.48 -11.32
CA PHE A 122 13.64 5.11 -10.83
C PHE A 122 14.59 4.88 -12.00
N ARG A 123 15.81 5.42 -11.91
CA ARG A 123 16.90 5.12 -12.84
C ARG A 123 18.23 5.36 -12.15
N GLU A 124 18.94 4.28 -11.84
CA GLU A 124 20.25 4.35 -11.18
C GLU A 124 21.17 3.25 -11.69
N SER A 125 22.47 3.51 -11.75
CA SER A 125 23.44 2.47 -12.04
C SER A 125 23.78 1.63 -10.82
N PHE A 126 24.05 0.35 -11.08
CA PHE A 126 24.50 -0.63 -10.08
C PHE A 126 25.89 -1.13 -10.46
N ALA A 127 26.75 -1.29 -9.45
CA ALA A 127 28.15 -1.65 -9.67
C ALA A 127 28.61 -2.71 -8.68
N ASN A 128 28.86 -3.95 -9.07
CA ASN A 128 29.20 -5.02 -8.12
C ASN A 128 30.40 -5.86 -8.53
N ALA A 129 31.15 -5.50 -9.57
CA ALA A 129 32.42 -6.16 -9.87
C ALA A 129 33.59 -5.63 -9.02
N LEU A 130 33.86 -4.32 -9.06
CA LEU A 130 35.08 -3.72 -8.51
C LEU A 130 34.83 -2.58 -7.55
N THR A 131 35.76 -2.39 -6.58
CA THR A 131 35.73 -1.25 -5.65
C THR A 131 35.96 0.10 -6.33
N SER A 132 36.64 0.11 -7.47
CA SER A 132 36.86 1.30 -8.30
C SER A 132 35.64 1.70 -9.12
N GLN A 133 34.70 0.78 -9.35
CA GLN A 133 33.45 1.08 -10.04
C GLN A 133 32.47 1.74 -9.09
N VAL A 134 31.78 2.74 -9.61
CA VAL A 134 30.89 3.61 -8.84
C VAL A 134 29.47 3.31 -9.28
N GLN A 135 28.60 2.97 -8.34
CA GLN A 135 27.17 2.94 -8.60
C GLN A 135 26.59 4.34 -8.35
N SER A 136 25.62 4.79 -9.15
CA SER A 136 24.91 6.04 -8.84
C SER A 136 23.87 5.85 -7.75
N TYR A 137 23.38 4.61 -7.56
CA TYR A 137 22.39 4.32 -6.54
C TYR A 137 22.95 4.50 -5.12
N VAL A 138 22.49 5.52 -4.41
CA VAL A 138 22.74 5.67 -2.97
C VAL A 138 21.50 5.19 -2.23
N SER A 139 21.58 3.96 -1.70
CA SER A 139 20.45 3.31 -1.06
C SER A 139 20.07 3.98 0.26
N ALA A 140 18.76 4.10 0.54
CA ALA A 140 18.28 4.47 1.87
C ALA A 140 18.67 3.41 2.94
N PRO A 141 18.69 3.78 4.23
CA PRO A 141 18.99 2.83 5.30
C PRO A 141 18.14 1.55 5.21
N SER A 142 18.78 0.40 5.43
CA SER A 142 18.15 -0.94 5.40
C SER A 142 17.63 -1.41 4.03
N VAL A 143 17.88 -0.67 2.95
CA VAL A 143 17.63 -1.17 1.58
C VAL A 143 18.73 -2.16 1.16
N GLU A 144 20.01 -1.83 1.33
CA GLU A 144 21.11 -2.75 1.01
C GLU A 144 21.10 -3.97 1.95
N LEU A 145 21.00 -5.17 1.39
CA LEU A 145 20.99 -6.45 2.11
C LEU A 145 22.34 -7.16 2.03
N ALA A 146 23.00 -7.06 0.89
CA ALA A 146 24.33 -7.59 0.64
C ALA A 146 25.03 -6.75 -0.44
N ARG A 147 26.36 -6.63 -0.34
CA ARG A 147 27.15 -5.79 -1.23
C ARG A 147 28.49 -6.40 -1.55
N ARG A 148 28.71 -6.70 -2.84
CA ARG A 148 29.92 -7.35 -3.37
C ARG A 148 30.26 -8.66 -2.66
N VAL A 149 29.30 -9.57 -2.62
CA VAL A 149 29.44 -10.91 -2.02
C VAL A 149 29.12 -11.96 -3.08
N ASP A 150 29.86 -13.07 -3.14
CA ASP A 150 29.50 -14.22 -3.98
C ASP A 150 28.19 -14.84 -3.46
N LEU A 151 27.12 -14.73 -4.25
CA LEU A 151 25.81 -15.28 -3.95
C LEU A 151 25.42 -16.44 -4.90
N GLY A 152 26.41 -17.04 -5.57
CA GLY A 152 26.28 -18.34 -6.24
C GLY A 152 26.08 -18.28 -7.75
N PHE A 153 26.05 -17.08 -8.33
CA PHE A 153 26.14 -16.90 -9.77
C PHE A 153 27.59 -16.49 -10.09
N SER A 154 28.25 -17.28 -10.94
CA SER A 154 29.63 -17.14 -11.45
C SER A 154 30.84 -17.22 -10.49
N GLY A 155 30.71 -17.85 -9.32
CA GLY A 155 31.79 -18.55 -8.60
C GLY A 155 32.85 -17.67 -7.89
N PRO A 156 33.70 -18.26 -7.01
CA PRO A 156 34.57 -17.49 -6.13
C PRO A 156 35.70 -16.82 -6.91
N GLY A 157 35.61 -15.51 -7.10
CA GLY A 157 36.61 -14.64 -7.74
C GLY A 157 36.38 -13.17 -7.40
N SER A 158 37.36 -12.29 -7.64
CA SER A 158 37.30 -10.90 -7.17
C SER A 158 36.42 -9.95 -8.00
N TYR A 159 35.86 -10.40 -9.12
CA TYR A 159 35.09 -9.56 -10.06
C TYR A 159 33.65 -10.05 -10.29
N TYR A 160 33.31 -11.26 -9.85
CA TYR A 160 31.98 -11.88 -10.03
C TYR A 160 31.28 -11.93 -8.69
N THR A 161 30.98 -10.75 -8.15
CA THR A 161 30.29 -10.65 -6.86
C THR A 161 28.95 -10.00 -7.05
N ASP A 162 27.98 -10.39 -6.23
CA ASP A 162 26.59 -10.00 -6.30
C ASP A 162 26.26 -8.91 -5.29
N SER A 163 25.09 -8.29 -5.44
CA SER A 163 24.52 -7.40 -4.44
C SER A 163 23.00 -7.56 -4.38
N ALA A 164 22.43 -7.34 -3.20
CA ALA A 164 21.01 -7.57 -2.95
C ALA A 164 20.39 -6.36 -2.24
N TYR A 165 19.17 -5.99 -2.63
CA TYR A 165 18.48 -4.80 -2.15
C TYR A 165 17.00 -5.09 -1.87
N ASP A 166 16.49 -4.60 -0.75
CA ASP A 166 15.06 -4.57 -0.42
C ASP A 166 14.44 -3.28 -0.97
N MET A 167 13.99 -3.31 -2.22
CA MET A 167 13.41 -2.14 -2.89
C MET A 167 12.02 -1.79 -2.36
N SER A 168 11.43 -2.63 -1.49
CA SER A 168 10.29 -2.24 -0.66
C SER A 168 10.67 -1.15 0.37
N ARG A 169 11.93 -0.83 0.57
CA ARG A 169 12.33 0.29 1.43
C ARG A 169 12.76 1.53 0.66
N GLU A 170 12.74 1.50 -0.67
CA GLU A 170 13.06 2.64 -1.52
C GLU A 170 11.88 3.65 -1.58
N PRO A 171 12.03 4.89 -1.07
CA PRO A 171 10.95 5.87 -1.06
C PRO A 171 10.37 6.23 -2.43
N ARG A 172 11.18 6.16 -3.51
CA ARG A 172 10.70 6.43 -4.89
C ARG A 172 9.68 5.42 -5.38
N PHE A 173 9.61 4.23 -4.78
CA PHE A 173 8.59 3.22 -5.07
C PHE A 173 7.39 3.28 -4.11
N ARG A 174 7.23 4.38 -3.36
CA ARG A 174 6.14 4.58 -2.40
C ARG A 174 5.24 5.72 -2.83
N GLY A 175 3.94 5.45 -2.87
CA GLY A 175 2.94 6.49 -3.07
C GLY A 175 3.03 7.18 -4.44
N ILE A 176 3.44 6.46 -5.49
CA ILE A 176 3.54 6.97 -6.87
C ILE A 176 2.14 7.43 -7.30
N PRO A 177 1.92 8.70 -7.66
CA PRO A 177 0.62 9.17 -8.09
C PRO A 177 0.08 8.36 -9.27
N HIS A 178 -1.01 7.64 -9.06
CA HIS A 178 -1.61 6.75 -10.06
C HIS A 178 -3.06 6.48 -9.71
N VAL A 179 -3.92 6.45 -10.74
CA VAL A 179 -5.39 6.55 -10.58
C VAL A 179 -6.15 5.74 -11.62
N ALA A 180 -5.47 5.28 -12.67
CA ALA A 180 -6.08 4.53 -13.75
C ALA A 180 -6.47 3.12 -13.29
N SER A 181 -7.46 2.53 -13.93
CA SER A 181 -7.89 1.14 -13.67
C SER A 181 -6.95 0.09 -14.28
N SER A 182 -5.82 0.52 -14.85
CA SER A 182 -4.78 -0.33 -15.41
C SER A 182 -3.44 0.34 -15.23
N VAL A 183 -2.38 -0.44 -15.10
CA VAL A 183 -1.01 0.07 -15.04
C VAL A 183 -0.09 -0.80 -15.88
N VAL A 184 0.86 -0.17 -16.56
CA VAL A 184 2.00 -0.85 -17.20
C VAL A 184 3.27 -0.45 -16.47
N VAL A 185 3.95 -1.42 -15.87
CA VAL A 185 5.25 -1.22 -15.21
C VAL A 185 6.32 -1.91 -16.04
N THR A 186 7.36 -1.17 -16.42
CA THR A 186 8.51 -1.73 -17.17
C THR A 186 9.75 -1.64 -16.30
N PHE A 187 10.47 -2.75 -16.22
CA PHE A 187 11.74 -2.91 -15.53
C PHE A 187 12.81 -3.30 -16.55
N GLU A 188 13.96 -2.64 -16.54
CA GLU A 188 15.04 -2.92 -17.48
C GLU A 188 16.40 -2.56 -16.87
N MET A 189 17.42 -3.40 -17.10
CA MET A 189 18.81 -2.99 -16.92
C MET A 189 19.34 -2.50 -18.27
N GLU A 190 19.39 -1.19 -18.48
CA GLU A 190 19.72 -0.55 -19.75
C GLU A 190 21.11 0.12 -19.73
N GLY A 191 21.59 0.50 -20.91
CA GLY A 191 22.78 1.35 -21.08
C GLY A 191 23.92 0.67 -21.86
N PRO A 192 25.10 1.30 -21.95
CA PRO A 192 26.20 0.77 -22.77
C PRO A 192 26.89 -0.47 -22.18
N GLY A 193 26.57 -0.83 -20.93
CA GLY A 193 27.11 -2.00 -20.23
C GLY A 193 26.43 -3.32 -20.57
N ILE A 194 25.37 -3.32 -21.40
CA ILE A 194 24.58 -4.53 -21.68
C ILE A 194 25.44 -5.71 -22.19
N GLN A 195 25.22 -6.88 -21.60
CA GLN A 195 25.87 -8.15 -21.86
C GLN A 195 24.86 -9.32 -21.83
N SER A 196 25.35 -10.55 -22.00
CA SER A 196 24.51 -11.76 -21.99
C SER A 196 24.22 -12.25 -20.58
N LEU A 197 23.14 -13.03 -20.40
CA LEU A 197 22.68 -13.57 -19.11
C LEU A 197 23.77 -14.23 -18.24
N GLY A 198 24.77 -14.86 -18.87
CA GLY A 198 25.83 -15.57 -18.17
C GLY A 198 27.02 -14.71 -17.72
N ASP A 199 27.03 -13.43 -18.10
CA ASP A 199 28.09 -12.47 -17.76
C ASP A 199 27.55 -11.43 -16.79
N GLU A 200 26.44 -10.77 -17.15
CA GLU A 200 25.76 -9.80 -16.30
C GLU A 200 24.25 -9.99 -16.36
N SER A 201 23.64 -9.92 -15.19
CA SER A 201 22.21 -10.09 -15.07
C SER A 201 21.66 -9.39 -13.86
N TRP A 202 20.34 -9.38 -13.77
CA TRP A 202 19.64 -8.93 -12.60
C TRP A 202 18.48 -9.86 -12.35
N ALA A 203 17.95 -9.87 -11.14
CA ALA A 203 16.74 -10.59 -10.83
C ALA A 203 15.87 -9.81 -9.86
N PHE A 204 14.60 -10.18 -9.80
CA PHE A 204 13.74 -9.77 -8.70
C PHE A 204 12.90 -10.91 -8.18
N ASP A 205 12.56 -10.80 -6.90
CA ASP A 205 11.70 -11.72 -6.16
C ASP A 205 10.69 -10.90 -5.33
N ARG A 206 9.61 -11.55 -4.89
CA ARG A 206 8.54 -10.98 -4.05
C ARG A 206 7.95 -9.69 -4.63
N LEU A 207 7.76 -9.66 -5.96
CA LEU A 207 7.19 -8.51 -6.65
C LEU A 207 5.75 -8.30 -6.19
N ARG A 208 5.42 -7.11 -5.69
CA ARG A 208 4.05 -6.72 -5.32
C ARG A 208 3.70 -5.36 -5.88
N VAL A 209 2.44 -5.21 -6.27
CA VAL A 209 1.82 -3.91 -6.53
C VAL A 209 0.79 -3.65 -5.45
N ARG A 210 0.92 -2.49 -4.80
CA ARG A 210 0.03 -2.04 -3.73
C ARG A 210 -0.63 -0.73 -4.09
N LEU A 211 -1.89 -0.58 -3.73
CA LEU A 211 -2.67 0.62 -3.97
C LEU A 211 -3.15 1.17 -2.63
N ASP A 212 -3.20 2.49 -2.44
CA ASP A 212 -3.90 3.04 -1.28
C ASP A 212 -5.40 2.68 -1.35
N ALA A 213 -5.99 2.43 -0.18
CA ALA A 213 -7.38 2.03 -0.06
C ALA A 213 -8.01 2.61 1.21
N PRO A 214 -9.35 2.75 1.26
CA PRO A 214 -10.05 3.07 2.48
C PRO A 214 -9.67 2.13 3.63
N ARG A 215 -9.33 2.71 4.80
CA ARG A 215 -8.85 1.96 5.96
C ARG A 215 -9.84 2.05 7.11
N SER A 216 -10.31 0.89 7.57
CA SER A 216 -11.05 0.81 8.83
C SER A 216 -10.13 1.02 10.04
N TYR A 217 -10.58 1.81 11.01
CA TYR A 217 -9.87 2.05 12.27
C TYR A 217 -10.87 2.25 13.42
N CYS A 218 -10.36 2.41 14.65
CA CYS A 218 -11.18 2.59 15.85
C CYS A 218 -12.04 1.35 16.21
N ALA A 219 -12.71 1.39 17.36
CA ALA A 219 -13.56 0.31 17.83
C ALA A 219 -15.05 0.67 17.68
N ALA A 220 -15.85 -0.28 17.21
CA ALA A 220 -17.30 -0.17 17.18
C ALA A 220 -17.89 -0.35 18.59
N LYS A 221 -19.08 0.22 18.82
CA LYS A 221 -19.86 0.01 20.03
C LYS A 221 -20.80 -1.18 19.83
N VAL A 222 -20.70 -2.18 20.70
CA VAL A 222 -21.67 -3.29 20.73
C VAL A 222 -23.06 -2.73 21.05
N ASN A 223 -24.05 -3.05 20.22
CA ASN A 223 -25.42 -2.58 20.37
C ASN A 223 -26.21 -3.39 21.41
N SER A 224 -27.43 -2.97 21.72
CA SER A 224 -28.29 -3.59 22.73
C SER A 224 -28.69 -5.04 22.45
N LEU A 225 -28.57 -5.50 21.19
CA LEU A 225 -28.77 -6.90 20.80
C LEU A 225 -27.47 -7.72 20.76
N GLY A 226 -26.35 -7.14 21.17
CA GLY A 226 -25.05 -7.82 21.22
C GLY A 226 -24.30 -7.85 19.90
N CYS A 227 -24.77 -7.15 18.87
CA CYS A 227 -24.07 -7.08 17.58
C CYS A 227 -23.01 -5.99 17.58
N THR A 228 -21.98 -6.18 16.76
CA THR A 228 -20.93 -5.19 16.52
C THR A 228 -21.14 -4.58 15.13
N PRO A 229 -21.70 -3.36 15.02
CA PRO A 229 -21.85 -2.66 13.75
C PRO A 229 -20.50 -2.42 13.09
N ALA A 230 -20.43 -2.60 11.78
CA ALA A 230 -19.19 -2.43 11.03
C ALA A 230 -19.39 -1.44 9.88
N ILE A 231 -18.51 -0.44 9.80
CA ILE A 231 -18.43 0.45 8.63
C ILE A 231 -17.70 -0.28 7.50
N GLY A 232 -18.05 0.07 6.27
CA GLY A 232 -17.32 -0.36 5.08
C GLY A 232 -17.50 0.63 3.96
N ASP A 233 -17.04 0.26 2.79
CA ASP A 233 -17.10 1.07 1.59
C ASP A 233 -17.54 0.24 0.38
N LEU A 234 -18.05 0.94 -0.62
CA LEU A 234 -18.38 0.40 -1.93
C LEU A 234 -17.85 1.36 -2.99
N ASN A 235 -17.48 0.78 -4.13
CA ASN A 235 -16.97 1.49 -5.28
C ASN A 235 -15.70 2.29 -4.95
N VAL A 236 -15.43 3.25 -5.82
CA VAL A 236 -14.15 3.92 -5.99
C VAL A 236 -14.19 5.30 -5.35
N ALA A 237 -13.31 5.55 -4.37
CA ALA A 237 -13.12 6.86 -3.77
C ALA A 237 -12.39 7.81 -4.75
N SER A 238 -13.14 8.39 -5.68
CA SER A 238 -12.63 9.30 -6.72
C SER A 238 -13.60 10.46 -6.94
N VAL A 239 -13.06 11.64 -7.21
CA VAL A 239 -13.86 12.83 -7.54
C VAL A 239 -14.46 12.75 -8.96
N SER A 240 -13.86 11.99 -9.88
CA SER A 240 -14.40 11.75 -11.23
C SER A 240 -15.24 10.47 -11.36
N GLY A 241 -15.01 9.46 -10.52
CA GLY A 241 -15.73 8.18 -10.53
C GLY A 241 -17.16 8.24 -9.97
N GLY A 242 -17.47 9.28 -9.17
CA GLY A 242 -18.83 9.72 -8.86
C GLY A 242 -19.75 8.77 -8.09
N GLN A 243 -19.27 7.62 -7.60
CA GLN A 243 -20.13 6.57 -7.01
C GLN A 243 -19.56 5.94 -5.72
N PHE A 244 -18.57 6.57 -5.07
CA PHE A 244 -18.08 6.11 -3.78
C PHE A 244 -19.20 6.11 -2.75
N ALA A 245 -19.34 5.03 -1.99
CA ALA A 245 -20.29 4.99 -0.90
C ALA A 245 -19.65 4.45 0.37
N VAL A 246 -19.99 5.08 1.49
CA VAL A 246 -19.68 4.55 2.82
C VAL A 246 -20.91 3.82 3.32
N THR A 247 -20.71 2.61 3.84
CA THR A 247 -21.79 1.72 4.26
C THR A 247 -21.65 1.32 5.71
N ALA A 248 -22.72 0.78 6.28
CA ALA A 248 -22.68 0.05 7.55
C ALA A 248 -23.49 -1.24 7.44
N ARG A 249 -23.04 -2.28 8.14
CA ARG A 249 -23.75 -3.56 8.31
C ARG A 249 -23.80 -3.93 9.79
N ASN A 250 -24.57 -4.97 10.11
CA ASN A 250 -24.81 -5.43 11.48
C ASN A 250 -25.40 -4.32 12.37
N VAL A 251 -26.17 -3.40 11.80
CA VAL A 251 -26.93 -2.39 12.55
C VAL A 251 -28.32 -2.92 12.84
N LEU A 252 -28.93 -2.42 13.91
CA LEU A 252 -30.32 -2.78 14.24
C LEU A 252 -31.25 -2.44 13.06
N ASN A 253 -32.15 -3.36 12.73
CA ASN A 253 -33.15 -3.15 11.69
C ASN A 253 -34.16 -2.06 12.09
N HIS A 254 -34.70 -1.34 11.12
CA HIS A 254 -35.69 -0.29 11.31
C HIS A 254 -35.26 0.85 12.26
N ARG A 255 -34.02 1.36 12.13
CA ARG A 255 -33.47 2.45 12.94
C ARG A 255 -32.94 3.59 12.09
N ASN A 256 -33.24 4.81 12.54
CA ASN A 256 -32.66 6.01 11.95
C ASN A 256 -31.19 6.14 12.35
N GLY A 257 -30.34 6.47 11.39
CA GLY A 257 -28.95 6.80 11.58
C GLY A 257 -28.47 7.86 10.60
N LEU A 258 -27.23 8.29 10.75
CA LEU A 258 -26.56 9.22 9.84
C LEU A 258 -25.06 8.91 9.82
N LEU A 259 -24.44 9.23 8.69
CA LEU A 259 -23.00 9.29 8.61
C LEU A 259 -22.55 10.67 9.07
N PHE A 260 -21.42 10.72 9.78
CA PHE A 260 -20.69 11.96 9.94
C PHE A 260 -19.24 11.76 9.56
N TRP A 261 -18.63 12.83 9.07
CA TRP A 261 -17.24 12.81 8.64
C TRP A 261 -16.49 14.10 9.03
N GLY A 262 -15.17 14.04 9.05
CA GLY A 262 -14.27 15.14 9.37
C GLY A 262 -12.85 14.86 8.86
N TYR A 263 -11.93 15.79 9.02
CA TYR A 263 -10.58 15.70 8.43
C TYR A 263 -9.57 14.98 9.33
N SER A 264 -9.88 14.77 10.60
CA SER A 264 -8.94 14.20 11.57
C SER A 264 -9.56 13.04 12.33
N ALA A 265 -8.73 12.04 12.61
CA ALA A 265 -9.10 10.92 13.46
C ALA A 265 -9.22 11.37 14.93
N LEU A 266 -10.09 10.70 15.67
CA LEU A 266 -10.21 10.77 17.12
C LEU A 266 -10.22 9.33 17.67
N ASN A 267 -9.92 9.19 18.96
CA ASN A 267 -10.11 7.95 19.69
C ASN A 267 -10.49 8.30 21.14
N ALA A 268 -11.71 8.76 21.33
CA ALA A 268 -12.19 9.26 22.62
C ALA A 268 -13.42 8.48 23.10
N PRO A 269 -13.52 8.17 24.41
CA PRO A 269 -14.73 7.59 24.98
C PRO A 269 -15.95 8.47 24.69
N TYR A 270 -17.04 7.86 24.21
CA TYR A 270 -18.26 8.57 23.88
C TYR A 270 -19.45 7.63 24.02
N HIS A 271 -20.38 7.96 24.93
CA HIS A 271 -21.67 7.25 25.07
C HIS A 271 -21.55 5.73 25.28
N GLY A 272 -20.50 5.29 25.97
CA GLY A 272 -20.20 3.87 26.19
C GLY A 272 -19.57 3.15 24.98
N GLY A 273 -19.19 3.89 23.94
CA GLY A 273 -18.35 3.46 22.83
C GLY A 273 -17.22 4.45 22.57
N THR A 274 -16.80 4.58 21.32
CA THR A 274 -15.71 5.47 20.91
C THR A 274 -16.16 6.42 19.81
N LEU A 275 -15.92 7.71 20.01
CA LEU A 275 -16.01 8.72 18.95
C LEU A 275 -14.69 8.74 18.20
N CYS A 276 -14.76 8.43 16.91
CA CYS A 276 -13.59 8.12 16.10
C CYS A 276 -13.21 9.25 15.13
N VAL A 277 -14.07 10.27 14.98
CA VAL A 277 -13.87 11.41 14.08
C VAL A 277 -13.81 12.68 14.90
N ALA A 278 -12.74 13.46 14.74
CA ALA A 278 -12.56 14.72 15.45
C ALA A 278 -13.42 15.84 14.84
N ALA A 279 -13.80 16.81 15.67
CA ALA A 279 -14.42 18.04 15.19
C ALA A 279 -13.40 18.90 14.39
N PRO A 280 -13.86 19.69 13.41
CA PRO A 280 -15.24 19.87 12.98
C PRO A 280 -15.76 18.68 12.16
N THR A 281 -17.02 18.29 12.42
CA THR A 281 -17.70 17.22 11.67
C THR A 281 -18.84 17.76 10.82
N VAL A 282 -19.00 17.18 9.64
CA VAL A 282 -20.18 17.34 8.77
C VAL A 282 -21.09 16.15 9.01
N ARG A 283 -22.39 16.40 9.16
CA ARG A 283 -23.42 15.36 9.32
C ARG A 283 -24.20 15.22 8.03
N THR A 284 -24.41 13.99 7.59
CA THR A 284 -25.23 13.70 6.42
C THR A 284 -26.72 13.74 6.79
N GLN A 285 -27.57 13.64 5.77
CA GLN A 285 -28.99 13.38 5.98
C GLN A 285 -29.21 12.08 6.76
N VAL A 286 -30.31 12.07 7.53
CA VAL A 286 -30.76 10.89 8.26
C VAL A 286 -31.27 9.83 7.27
N THR A 287 -30.86 8.59 7.47
CA THR A 287 -31.25 7.42 6.67
C THR A 287 -31.84 6.34 7.60
N GLU A 288 -32.72 5.51 7.07
CA GLU A 288 -33.35 4.38 7.77
C GLU A 288 -32.56 3.09 7.43
N SER A 289 -32.31 2.22 8.41
CA SER A 289 -31.48 1.03 8.24
C SER A 289 -32.16 -0.13 7.51
N GLY A 290 -33.49 -0.12 7.37
CA GLY A 290 -34.25 -1.20 6.76
C GLY A 290 -34.01 -2.54 7.47
N GLY A 291 -33.88 -3.62 6.69
CA GLY A 291 -33.65 -4.97 7.21
C GLY A 291 -34.93 -5.82 7.27
N SER A 292 -34.90 -6.88 8.07
CA SER A 292 -36.02 -7.79 8.34
C SER A 292 -37.27 -7.02 8.73
N ALA A 293 -38.41 -7.37 8.15
CA ALA A 293 -39.69 -6.72 8.44
C ALA A 293 -40.07 -6.86 9.93
N LEU A 294 -40.67 -5.81 10.48
CA LEU A 294 -41.28 -5.85 11.81
C LEU A 294 -42.30 -7.01 11.92
N PRO A 295 -42.40 -7.68 13.09
CA PRO A 295 -41.85 -7.30 14.40
C PRO A 295 -40.43 -7.83 14.68
N ALA A 296 -39.70 -8.33 13.68
CA ALA A 296 -38.31 -8.75 13.89
C ALA A 296 -37.49 -7.57 14.47
N ASN A 297 -36.67 -7.88 15.47
CA ASN A 297 -35.72 -6.95 16.07
C ASN A 297 -34.37 -7.64 16.07
N ASP A 298 -33.59 -7.39 15.04
CA ASP A 298 -32.35 -8.08 14.73
C ASP A 298 -31.31 -7.09 14.16
N CYS A 299 -30.16 -7.61 13.73
CA CYS A 299 -29.05 -6.81 13.20
C CYS A 299 -28.93 -6.87 11.68
N SER A 300 -30.06 -7.12 10.99
CA SER A 300 -30.09 -7.20 9.52
C SER A 300 -30.06 -5.83 8.82
N GLY A 301 -30.15 -4.73 9.58
CA GLY A 301 -30.14 -3.39 9.03
C GLY A 301 -28.79 -3.04 8.39
N THR A 302 -28.84 -2.10 7.45
CA THR A 302 -27.65 -1.55 6.77
C THR A 302 -27.81 -0.06 6.52
N PHE A 303 -26.72 0.68 6.42
CA PHE A 303 -26.75 2.07 5.94
C PHE A 303 -25.88 2.23 4.70
N ARG A 304 -26.20 3.24 3.89
CA ARG A 304 -25.41 3.67 2.74
C ARG A 304 -25.47 5.19 2.63
N PHE A 305 -24.32 5.82 2.40
CA PHE A 305 -24.23 7.22 2.02
C PHE A 305 -23.32 7.36 0.81
N ASP A 306 -23.84 7.96 -0.26
CA ASP A 306 -23.15 8.15 -1.52
C ASP A 306 -22.42 9.50 -1.55
N PHE A 307 -21.09 9.45 -1.62
CA PHE A 307 -20.23 10.61 -1.92
C PHE A 307 -20.23 10.85 -3.44
N THR A 308 -21.35 11.39 -3.94
CA THR A 308 -21.48 11.79 -5.34
C THR A 308 -20.51 12.92 -5.70
N GLY A 309 -20.16 13.08 -6.97
CA GLY A 309 -19.32 14.21 -7.42
C GLY A 309 -19.86 15.58 -7.00
N ALA A 310 -21.19 15.76 -6.99
CA ALA A 310 -21.83 16.99 -6.51
C ALA A 310 -21.67 17.19 -4.99
N TYR A 311 -21.75 16.11 -4.21
CA TYR A 311 -21.52 16.18 -2.77
C TYR A 311 -20.05 16.52 -2.47
N LEU A 312 -19.12 15.90 -3.18
CA LEU A 312 -17.68 16.16 -3.05
C LEU A 312 -17.37 17.63 -3.38
N ALA A 313 -17.85 18.12 -4.52
CA ALA A 313 -17.65 19.50 -4.95
C ALA A 313 -18.26 20.52 -3.98
N SER A 314 -19.49 20.30 -3.49
CA SER A 314 -20.15 21.22 -2.55
C SER A 314 -19.50 21.28 -1.17
N ASN A 315 -18.73 20.24 -0.80
CA ASN A 315 -18.01 20.17 0.47
C ASN A 315 -16.49 20.43 0.33
N GLY A 316 -16.02 20.83 -0.85
CA GLY A 316 -14.60 21.12 -1.10
C GLY A 316 -13.69 19.88 -1.04
N LEU A 317 -14.24 18.68 -1.24
CA LEU A 317 -13.49 17.43 -1.25
C LEU A 317 -12.96 17.17 -2.67
N GLY A 318 -11.75 17.65 -2.94
CA GLY A 318 -11.02 17.42 -4.19
C GLY A 318 -10.14 16.16 -4.14
N ALA A 319 -9.48 15.86 -5.26
CA ALA A 319 -8.42 14.86 -5.32
C ALA A 319 -7.33 15.11 -4.25
N GLY A 320 -6.88 14.06 -3.59
CA GLY A 320 -5.97 14.09 -2.45
C GLY A 320 -6.62 14.46 -1.12
N SER A 321 -7.91 14.82 -1.09
CA SER A 321 -8.60 15.09 0.18
C SER A 321 -8.79 13.79 0.96
N SER A 322 -8.38 13.79 2.22
CA SER A 322 -8.60 12.66 3.12
C SER A 322 -9.62 12.99 4.20
N ILE A 323 -10.62 12.13 4.37
CA ILE A 323 -11.66 12.25 5.39
C ILE A 323 -11.74 11.00 6.26
N ARG A 324 -12.35 11.17 7.43
CA ARG A 324 -12.64 10.11 8.41
C ARG A 324 -14.14 10.07 8.61
N CYS A 325 -14.73 8.90 8.48
CA CYS A 325 -16.17 8.66 8.45
C CYS A 325 -16.57 7.72 9.60
N GLN A 326 -17.71 7.97 10.24
CA GLN A 326 -18.30 7.06 11.23
C GLN A 326 -19.83 7.12 11.14
N TRP A 327 -20.50 5.97 11.28
CA TRP A 327 -21.95 5.92 11.38
C TRP A 327 -22.39 6.00 12.84
N TRP A 328 -23.43 6.80 13.06
CA TRP A 328 -24.21 6.84 14.29
C TRP A 328 -25.64 6.40 13.99
N SER A 329 -26.25 5.61 14.87
CA SER A 329 -27.65 5.23 14.75
C SER A 329 -28.35 5.13 16.09
N ARG A 330 -29.69 5.14 16.05
CA ARG A 330 -30.52 5.00 17.24
C ARG A 330 -30.53 3.57 17.74
N ASP A 331 -30.36 3.44 19.06
CA ASP A 331 -30.51 2.18 19.79
C ASP A 331 -31.26 2.45 21.10
N PRO A 332 -32.60 2.45 21.10
CA PRO A 332 -33.38 2.83 22.26
C PRO A 332 -33.17 1.96 23.50
N ALA A 333 -32.64 0.75 23.35
CA ALA A 333 -32.40 -0.17 24.46
C ALA A 333 -30.95 -0.09 25.00
N ALA A 334 -30.05 0.62 24.32
CA ALA A 334 -28.72 0.92 24.84
C ALA A 334 -28.77 2.05 25.89
N VAL A 335 -27.82 2.03 26.84
CA VAL A 335 -27.74 3.01 27.94
C VAL A 335 -27.69 4.47 27.46
N ALA A 336 -26.98 4.71 26.34
CA ALA A 336 -26.86 6.04 25.75
C ALA A 336 -27.80 6.27 24.56
N PHE A 337 -28.76 5.37 24.35
CA PHE A 337 -29.78 5.42 23.30
C PHE A 337 -29.23 5.40 21.86
N ASP A 338 -27.97 5.02 21.68
CA ASP A 338 -27.28 5.03 20.39
C ASP A 338 -26.35 3.83 20.15
N SER A 339 -25.97 3.67 18.88
CA SER A 339 -24.97 2.74 18.39
C SER A 339 -23.99 3.45 17.46
N LEU A 340 -22.75 2.96 17.43
CA LEU A 340 -21.64 3.52 16.68
C LEU A 340 -20.87 2.40 15.97
N THR A 341 -20.59 2.57 14.69
CA THR A 341 -19.62 1.71 14.00
C THR A 341 -18.19 2.02 14.45
N ASN A 342 -17.24 1.19 14.04
CA ASN A 342 -15.87 1.65 13.85
C ASN A 342 -15.82 2.74 12.77
N ALA A 343 -14.65 3.27 12.45
CA ALA A 343 -14.51 4.36 11.49
C ALA A 343 -13.73 3.96 10.25
N LEU A 344 -13.87 4.77 9.20
CA LEU A 344 -13.22 4.57 7.90
C LEU A 344 -12.44 5.83 7.54
N GLU A 345 -11.17 5.67 7.24
CA GLU A 345 -10.33 6.70 6.62
C GLU A 345 -10.34 6.51 5.10
N VAL A 346 -10.56 7.58 4.35
CA VAL A 346 -10.66 7.58 2.88
C VAL A 346 -9.84 8.73 2.32
N THR A 347 -9.09 8.49 1.26
CA THR A 347 -8.49 9.54 0.42
C THR A 347 -9.14 9.48 -0.97
N PHE A 348 -9.60 10.63 -1.47
CA PHE A 348 -10.24 10.69 -2.79
C PHE A 348 -9.19 10.87 -3.88
N GLY A 349 -9.22 10.01 -4.90
CA GLY A 349 -8.47 10.19 -6.14
C GLY A 349 -9.09 11.25 -7.05
N PRO A 350 -8.38 11.66 -8.12
CA PRO A 350 -8.96 12.43 -9.21
C PRO A 350 -10.13 11.71 -9.88
#